data_AF-A0AAW0IT80-F1
#
_entry.id   AF-A0AAW0IT80-F1
#
_cell.length_a   1.000
_cell.length_b   1.000
_cell.length_c   1.000
_cell.angle_alpha   90.00
_cell.angle_beta   90.00
_cell.angle_gamma   90.00
#
_symmetry.space_group_name_H-M   'P 1'
#
loop_
_entity.id
_entity.type
_entity.pdbx_description
1 polymer ?
#
loop_
_entity_poly.entity_id
_entity_poly.type
_entity_poly.pdbx_seq_one_letter_code
_entity_poly.pdbx_strand_id
1 'polypeptide(L)'
;MKFPNLTTKIQKYHCLAIEGTHRSFLKRHSKPTLIFSTYIPPSFQTNPSNPKKKKNPPTALAPGFRFHPTDEELVIYYLKRKVCGKPFRINAISEVDIYKSEPWDLADKSGLKTRDQEWYFFSALDKKYGNGARMNRATNKGYWKATGNDRPVHHDSRTAGLKKTLVFHSGRAPDGLRTNWVMHEYRLVDEELEKARAGATMQVRAVAS
;
A
#
# COMPACT_ATOMS: atom_id res chain seq x y z
N MET A 1 -41.62 48.91 -6.49
CA MET A 1 -40.95 49.63 -5.38
C MET A 1 -40.54 48.62 -4.30
N LYS A 2 -39.51 48.95 -3.50
CA LYS A 2 -39.18 48.43 -2.14
C LYS A 2 -39.41 46.94 -1.81
N PHE A 3 -38.31 46.24 -1.49
CA PHE A 3 -38.32 45.12 -0.52
C PHE A 3 -38.69 45.62 0.89
N PRO A 4 -38.98 44.70 1.84
CA PRO A 4 -37.96 44.47 2.86
C PRO A 4 -37.73 42.98 3.24
N ASN A 5 -36.55 42.69 3.79
CA ASN A 5 -36.24 41.47 4.54
C ASN A 5 -36.33 41.75 6.05
N LEU A 6 -36.86 40.81 6.84
CA LEU A 6 -36.51 40.57 8.25
C LEU A 6 -36.69 39.05 8.52
N THR A 7 -35.69 38.20 8.79
CA THR A 7 -34.62 38.13 9.83
C THR A 7 -35.05 37.53 11.17
N THR A 8 -34.15 36.69 11.73
CA THR A 8 -34.15 36.11 13.11
C THR A 8 -34.99 34.82 13.25
N LYS A 9 -34.46 33.58 13.39
CA LYS A 9 -33.35 32.98 14.19
C LYS A 9 -33.76 32.63 15.64
N ILE A 10 -33.74 31.33 16.00
CA ILE A 10 -33.29 30.75 17.30
C ILE A 10 -33.67 29.25 17.38
N GLN A 11 -32.82 28.44 18.04
CA GLN A 11 -33.06 27.02 18.31
C GLN A 11 -34.01 26.81 19.50
N LYS A 12 -34.72 25.68 19.55
CA LYS A 12 -35.05 25.02 20.83
C LYS A 12 -35.01 23.50 20.67
N TYR A 13 -34.14 22.86 21.45
CA TYR A 13 -34.23 21.43 21.70
C TYR A 13 -35.42 21.16 22.64
N HIS A 14 -36.08 20.02 22.47
CA HIS A 14 -36.96 19.49 23.51
C HIS A 14 -36.73 17.97 23.64
N CYS A 15 -36.41 17.54 24.85
CA CYS A 15 -36.30 16.14 25.23
C CYS A 15 -37.26 15.94 26.41
N LEU A 16 -38.08 14.90 26.37
CA LEU A 16 -39.01 14.55 27.43
C LEU A 16 -38.85 13.07 27.77
N ALA A 17 -38.40 12.82 29.00
CA ALA A 17 -38.87 11.70 29.81
C ALA A 17 -40.21 12.13 30.48
N ILE A 18 -40.92 11.38 31.33
CA ILE A 18 -40.65 10.16 32.12
C ILE A 18 -41.93 9.27 32.00
N GLU A 19 -41.95 7.97 32.32
CA GLU A 19 -42.42 7.37 33.60
C GLU A 19 -42.60 5.84 33.39
N GLY A 20 -42.55 4.95 34.40
CA GLY A 20 -42.14 5.14 35.80
C GLY A 20 -43.05 4.47 36.86
N THR A 21 -42.90 3.16 37.12
CA THR A 21 -43.63 2.36 38.16
C THR A 21 -43.03 0.92 38.21
N HIS A 22 -43.24 -0.03 39.13
CA HIS A 22 -43.62 -0.16 40.58
C HIS A 22 -43.40 -1.69 40.94
N ARG A 23 -43.32 -2.26 42.16
CA ARG A 23 -43.21 -1.82 43.58
C ARG A 23 -42.84 -3.04 44.49
N SER A 24 -42.12 -2.83 45.61
CA SER A 24 -42.15 -3.67 46.86
C SER A 24 -41.68 -5.17 46.81
N PHE A 25 -41.35 -5.88 47.90
CA PHE A 25 -41.35 -5.61 49.36
C PHE A 25 -40.21 -6.31 50.16
N LEU A 26 -40.22 -6.16 51.50
CA LEU A 26 -39.15 -6.47 52.48
C LEU A 26 -38.86 -7.97 52.75
N LYS A 27 -37.63 -8.25 53.19
CA LYS A 27 -37.33 -8.75 54.57
C LYS A 27 -35.90 -8.43 55.02
N ARG A 28 -35.69 -8.28 56.34
CA ARG A 28 -34.38 -8.07 57.00
C ARG A 28 -34.20 -9.15 58.08
N HIS A 29 -33.01 -9.73 58.21
CA HIS A 29 -32.56 -10.36 59.47
C HIS A 29 -31.05 -10.14 59.68
N SER A 30 -30.64 -10.18 60.95
CA SER A 30 -29.35 -9.70 61.44
C SER A 30 -28.33 -10.83 61.63
N LYS A 31 -27.08 -10.65 61.16
CA LYS A 31 -25.89 -10.44 62.02
C LYS A 31 -24.60 -10.32 61.17
N PRO A 32 -23.49 -9.77 61.73
CA PRO A 32 -22.27 -9.50 60.97
C PRO A 32 -21.26 -10.67 61.02
N THR A 33 -20.51 -10.84 59.93
CA THR A 33 -19.27 -11.64 59.90
C THR A 33 -18.13 -10.74 59.47
N LEU A 34 -17.13 -10.57 60.33
CA LEU A 34 -15.87 -9.93 59.97
C LEU A 34 -15.09 -10.88 59.04
N ILE A 35 -14.74 -10.41 57.84
CA ILE A 35 -13.83 -11.11 56.94
C ILE A 35 -12.72 -10.14 56.57
N PHE A 36 -11.47 -10.61 56.63
CA PHE A 36 -10.29 -9.77 56.46
C PHE A 36 -10.25 -9.19 55.04
N SER A 37 -10.30 -7.87 54.92
CA SER A 37 -9.95 -7.18 53.68
C SER A 37 -8.43 -7.26 53.50
N THR A 38 -7.97 -8.26 52.74
CA THR A 38 -6.61 -8.28 52.23
C THR A 38 -6.44 -7.09 51.28
N TYR A 39 -5.61 -6.13 51.66
CA TYR A 39 -5.30 -4.98 50.82
C TYR A 39 -4.45 -5.45 49.64
N ILE A 40 -5.13 -5.78 48.53
CA ILE A 40 -4.48 -6.09 47.26
C ILE A 40 -3.94 -4.77 46.71
N PRO A 41 -2.61 -4.57 46.59
CA PRO A 41 -2.07 -3.36 46.01
C PRO A 41 -2.49 -3.28 44.53
N PRO A 42 -2.79 -2.09 43.99
CA PRO A 42 -3.15 -1.95 42.58
C PRO A 42 -1.99 -2.44 41.72
N SER A 43 -2.23 -3.48 40.93
CA SER A 43 -1.25 -3.98 39.98
C SER A 43 -0.91 -2.88 38.97
N PHE A 44 0.40 -2.68 38.74
CA PHE A 44 0.86 -1.72 37.74
C PHE A 44 0.26 -2.10 36.38
N GLN A 45 -0.68 -1.28 35.89
CA GLN A 45 -1.25 -1.42 34.56
C GLN A 45 -0.17 -1.09 33.53
N THR A 46 0.59 -2.12 33.13
CA THR A 46 1.55 -2.04 32.03
C THR A 46 0.78 -1.83 30.73
N ASN A 47 0.61 -0.55 30.40
CA ASN A 47 -0.01 -0.08 29.17
C ASN A 47 0.54 -0.90 27.98
N PRO A 48 -0.29 -1.67 27.25
CA PRO A 48 0.21 -2.57 26.21
C PRO A 48 0.90 -1.74 25.14
N SER A 49 2.23 -1.86 25.07
CA SER A 49 3.06 -0.93 24.32
C SER A 49 2.69 -0.96 22.85
N ASN A 50 2.07 0.13 22.35
CA ASN A 50 1.83 0.38 20.93
C ASN A 50 3.09 -0.04 20.14
N PRO A 51 3.02 -1.03 19.24
CA PRO A 51 4.19 -1.63 18.61
C PRO A 51 4.89 -0.59 17.75
N LYS A 52 5.89 0.08 18.34
CA LYS A 52 6.75 1.07 17.68
C LYS A 52 7.30 0.43 16.42
N LYS A 53 6.75 0.81 15.25
CA LYS A 53 7.24 0.35 13.94
C LYS A 53 8.75 0.55 13.95
N LYS A 54 9.52 -0.54 13.93
CA LYS A 54 10.97 -0.49 13.86
C LYS A 54 11.33 0.26 12.58
N LYS A 55 11.69 1.54 12.71
CA LYS A 55 12.35 2.27 11.64
C LYS A 55 13.68 1.55 11.43
N ASN A 56 13.79 0.77 10.37
CA ASN A 56 15.06 0.22 9.95
C ASN A 56 16.06 1.38 9.85
N PRO A 57 17.28 1.26 10.38
CA PRO A 57 18.27 2.31 10.24
C PRO A 57 18.48 2.60 8.74
N PRO A 58 18.66 3.87 8.32
CA PRO A 58 19.02 4.17 6.95
C PRO A 58 20.29 3.38 6.61
N THR A 59 20.29 2.70 5.47
CA THR A 59 21.40 1.81 5.08
C THR A 59 22.67 2.65 4.97
N ALA A 60 23.62 2.44 5.90
CA ALA A 60 24.83 3.25 6.06
C ALA A 60 25.87 2.90 4.97
N LEU A 61 25.53 3.20 3.73
CA LEU A 61 26.41 3.08 2.57
C LEU A 61 27.31 4.32 2.47
N ALA A 62 28.49 4.18 1.88
CA ALA A 62 29.38 5.30 1.64
C ALA A 62 28.76 6.31 0.64
N PRO A 63 29.11 7.61 0.71
CA PRO A 63 28.63 8.61 -0.24
C PRO A 63 28.85 8.17 -1.70
N GLY A 64 27.84 8.35 -2.54
CA GLY A 64 27.85 7.96 -3.95
C GLY A 64 27.26 6.57 -4.25
N PHE A 65 27.15 5.68 -3.26
CA PHE A 65 26.37 4.45 -3.40
C PHE A 65 24.88 4.75 -3.46
N ARG A 66 24.19 4.20 -4.46
CA ARG A 66 22.74 4.33 -4.69
C ARG A 66 22.16 3.00 -5.16
N PHE A 67 20.83 2.86 -5.09
CA PHE A 67 20.16 1.69 -5.63
C PHE A 67 19.82 1.91 -7.10
N HIS A 68 20.71 1.47 -7.99
CA HIS A 68 20.55 1.57 -9.45
C HIS A 68 20.87 0.20 -10.10
N PRO A 69 19.99 -0.80 -9.90
CA PRO A 69 20.18 -2.16 -10.42
C PRO A 69 20.04 -2.22 -11.94
N THR A 70 20.71 -3.20 -12.57
CA THR A 70 20.55 -3.48 -13.99
C THR A 70 19.20 -4.13 -14.32
N ASP A 71 18.78 -4.09 -15.59
CA ASP A 71 17.60 -4.81 -16.08
C ASP A 71 17.65 -6.31 -15.73
N GLU A 72 18.83 -6.91 -15.81
CA GLU A 72 19.11 -8.30 -15.44
C GLU A 72 18.97 -8.55 -13.93
N GLU A 73 19.54 -7.68 -13.08
CA GLU A 73 19.41 -7.79 -11.63
C GLU A 73 17.96 -7.65 -11.17
N LEU A 74 17.19 -6.74 -11.77
CA LEU A 74 15.76 -6.57 -11.50
C LEU A 74 14.97 -7.86 -11.79
N VAL A 75 15.34 -8.62 -12.82
CA VAL A 75 14.67 -9.87 -13.19
C VAL A 75 15.20 -11.07 -12.39
N ILE A 76 16.52 -11.32 -12.40
CA ILE A 76 17.15 -12.51 -11.82
C ILE A 76 17.36 -12.41 -10.31
N TYR A 77 17.85 -11.27 -9.80
CA TYR A 77 18.10 -11.12 -8.36
C TYR A 77 16.83 -10.69 -7.61
N TYR A 78 16.03 -9.77 -8.15
CA TYR A 78 14.86 -9.24 -7.45
C TYR A 78 13.58 -10.01 -7.75
N LEU A 79 13.10 -10.03 -9.00
CA LEU A 79 11.80 -10.62 -9.34
C LEU A 79 11.76 -12.14 -9.12
N LYS A 80 12.70 -12.90 -9.69
CA LYS A 80 12.79 -14.36 -9.52
C LYS A 80 12.92 -14.77 -8.05
N ARG A 81 13.69 -14.03 -7.25
CA ARG A 81 13.83 -14.24 -5.80
C ARG A 81 12.50 -14.00 -5.06
N LYS A 82 11.77 -12.92 -5.38
CA LYS A 82 10.45 -12.61 -4.81
C LYS A 82 9.42 -13.69 -5.16
N VAL A 83 9.38 -14.14 -6.41
CA VAL A 83 8.48 -15.20 -6.90
C VAL A 83 8.77 -16.53 -6.20
N CYS A 84 10.05 -16.90 -6.00
CA CYS A 84 10.44 -18.08 -5.22
C CYS A 84 10.27 -17.93 -3.68
N GLY A 85 9.68 -16.84 -3.17
CA GLY A 85 9.53 -16.60 -1.72
C GLY A 85 10.86 -16.45 -0.95
N LYS A 86 11.99 -16.26 -1.64
CA LYS A 86 13.32 -16.24 -1.03
C LYS A 86 13.59 -14.87 -0.36
N PRO A 87 14.21 -14.82 0.83
CA PRO A 87 14.44 -13.57 1.54
C PRO A 87 15.48 -12.67 0.85
N PHE A 88 15.37 -11.37 1.10
CA PHE A 88 16.31 -10.33 0.70
C PHE A 88 17.21 -9.93 1.88
N ARG A 89 18.45 -9.50 1.61
CA ARG A 89 19.30 -8.85 2.63
C ARG A 89 18.87 -7.40 2.91
N ILE A 90 18.32 -6.73 1.89
CA ILE A 90 17.85 -5.35 1.94
C ILE A 90 16.49 -5.31 1.23
N ASN A 91 15.47 -4.78 1.89
CA ASN A 91 14.12 -4.63 1.31
C ASN A 91 14.05 -3.37 0.43
N ALA A 92 14.82 -3.38 -0.66
CA ALA A 92 14.99 -2.23 -1.56
C ALA A 92 13.72 -1.89 -2.35
N ILE A 93 12.87 -2.88 -2.61
CA ILE A 93 11.68 -2.80 -3.45
C ILE A 93 10.45 -3.09 -2.58
N SER A 94 9.46 -2.17 -2.56
CA SER A 94 8.23 -2.31 -1.75
C SER A 94 7.07 -2.92 -2.56
N GLU A 95 6.14 -3.60 -1.89
CA GLU A 95 4.92 -4.11 -2.51
C GLU A 95 3.85 -3.01 -2.57
N VAL A 96 3.45 -2.61 -3.79
CA VAL A 96 2.51 -1.52 -4.04
C VAL A 96 1.62 -1.85 -5.24
N ASP A 97 0.30 -1.69 -5.08
CA ASP A 97 -0.61 -1.61 -6.22
C ASP A 97 -0.49 -0.24 -6.87
N ILE A 98 0.33 -0.18 -7.92
CA ILE A 98 0.66 1.07 -8.61
C ILE A 98 -0.56 1.65 -9.35
N TYR A 99 -1.49 0.84 -9.86
CA TYR A 99 -2.63 1.37 -10.62
C TYR A 99 -3.72 1.98 -9.72
N LYS A 100 -3.65 1.76 -8.40
CA LYS A 100 -4.39 2.51 -7.38
C LYS A 100 -3.67 3.80 -6.92
N SER A 101 -2.64 4.25 -7.63
CA SER A 101 -1.79 5.39 -7.27
C SER A 101 -1.53 6.28 -8.48
N GLU A 102 -1.52 7.60 -8.27
CA GLU A 102 -0.96 8.51 -9.26
C GLU A 102 0.58 8.46 -9.20
N PRO A 103 1.31 8.72 -10.30
CA PRO A 103 2.76 8.52 -10.34
C PRO A 103 3.54 9.36 -9.31
N TRP A 104 3.16 10.62 -9.09
CA TRP A 104 3.77 11.49 -8.09
C TRP A 104 3.53 11.02 -6.63
N ASP A 105 2.47 10.24 -6.38
CA ASP A 105 2.19 9.66 -5.06
C ASP A 105 3.03 8.40 -4.77
N LEU A 106 3.82 7.90 -5.74
CA LEU A 106 4.59 6.66 -5.58
C LEU A 106 5.88 6.84 -4.78
N ALA A 107 6.55 8.00 -4.88
CA ALA A 107 7.79 8.29 -4.16
C ALA A 107 7.65 8.09 -2.63
N ASP A 108 6.45 8.38 -2.09
CA ASP A 108 6.17 8.16 -0.67
C ASP A 108 6.07 6.68 -0.29
N LYS A 109 5.64 5.83 -1.22
CA LYS A 109 5.40 4.40 -1.05
C LYS A 109 6.67 3.55 -1.31
N SER A 110 7.75 4.15 -1.78
CA SER A 110 9.04 3.48 -2.00
C SER A 110 9.63 2.91 -0.71
N GLY A 111 10.16 1.68 -0.79
CA GLY A 111 10.90 1.04 0.32
C GLY A 111 12.22 1.74 0.66
N LEU A 112 12.84 2.40 -0.32
CA LEU A 112 14.02 3.24 -0.13
C LEU A 112 13.68 4.72 -0.27
N LYS A 113 14.16 5.52 0.68
CA LYS A 113 14.19 6.99 0.57
C LYS A 113 15.52 7.40 -0.07
N THR A 114 15.56 7.36 -1.40
CA THR A 114 16.65 7.90 -2.21
C THR A 114 16.38 9.38 -2.57
N ARG A 115 17.41 10.06 -3.08
CA ARG A 115 17.32 11.35 -3.78
C ARG A 115 17.17 11.19 -5.30
N ASP A 116 17.41 9.99 -5.82
CA ASP A 116 17.20 9.68 -7.25
C ASP A 116 15.69 9.77 -7.58
N GLN A 117 15.34 10.24 -8.78
CA GLN A 117 13.94 10.33 -9.23
C GLN A 117 13.43 9.01 -9.81
N GLU A 118 13.85 7.88 -9.24
CA GLU A 118 13.51 6.53 -9.68
C GLU A 118 13.12 5.67 -8.47
N TRP A 119 11.98 4.98 -8.56
CA TRP A 119 11.39 4.19 -7.48
C TRP A 119 10.94 2.82 -7.97
N TYR A 120 11.22 1.78 -7.18
CA TYR A 120 11.04 0.39 -7.57
C TYR A 120 9.99 -0.30 -6.71
N PHE A 121 9.04 -0.97 -7.37
CA PHE A 121 7.91 -1.64 -6.73
C PHE A 121 7.71 -3.07 -7.21
N PHE A 122 7.33 -3.96 -6.30
CA PHE A 122 6.68 -5.22 -6.63
C PHE A 122 5.18 -4.97 -6.75
N SER A 123 4.57 -5.47 -7.83
CA SER A 123 3.12 -5.55 -7.97
C SER A 123 2.72 -6.96 -8.34
N ALA A 124 1.72 -7.49 -7.65
CA ALA A 124 0.98 -8.65 -8.15
C ALA A 124 0.40 -8.31 -9.54
N LEU A 125 0.35 -9.31 -10.41
CA LEU A 125 -0.46 -9.28 -11.63
C LEU A 125 -1.88 -9.70 -11.24
N ASP A 126 -2.83 -8.76 -11.25
CA ASP A 126 -4.18 -9.00 -10.76
C ASP A 126 -4.97 -9.90 -11.74
N LYS A 127 -4.97 -11.22 -11.50
CA LYS A 127 -5.72 -12.26 -12.26
C LYS A 127 -7.25 -12.16 -12.07
N LYS A 128 -7.79 -10.97 -11.80
CA LYS A 128 -9.13 -10.77 -11.22
C LYS A 128 -10.31 -11.22 -12.08
N TYR A 129 -10.13 -11.32 -13.40
CA TYR A 129 -11.18 -11.72 -14.33
C TYR A 129 -10.64 -12.72 -15.34
N GLY A 130 -11.35 -13.85 -15.48
CA GLY A 130 -11.06 -14.85 -16.51
C GLY A 130 -11.14 -14.26 -17.91
N ASN A 131 -10.32 -14.79 -18.82
CA ASN A 131 -10.25 -14.45 -20.26
C ASN A 131 -9.90 -12.99 -20.62
N GLY A 132 -9.75 -12.09 -19.64
CA GLY A 132 -9.39 -10.69 -19.86
C GLY A 132 -7.89 -10.42 -19.88
N ALA A 133 -7.22 -10.61 -21.03
CA ALA A 133 -5.78 -10.33 -21.20
C ALA A 133 -5.36 -8.83 -21.09
N ARG A 134 -6.28 -7.95 -20.67
CA ARG A 134 -6.11 -6.49 -20.67
C ARG A 134 -6.14 -5.94 -19.24
N MET A 135 -4.96 -5.85 -18.62
CA MET A 135 -4.78 -5.22 -17.31
C MET A 135 -5.27 -3.77 -17.32
N ASN A 136 -6.11 -3.39 -16.34
CA ASN A 136 -6.54 -2.00 -16.21
C ASN A 136 -5.34 -1.12 -15.81
N ARG A 137 -5.11 -0.07 -16.59
CA ARG A 137 -3.98 0.87 -16.46
C ARG A 137 -4.43 2.32 -16.26
N ALA A 138 -5.73 2.54 -16.08
CA ALA A 138 -6.27 3.83 -15.65
C ALA A 138 -6.07 4.03 -14.14
N THR A 139 -5.88 5.29 -13.78
CA THR A 139 -5.83 5.82 -12.40
C THR A 139 -7.01 6.78 -12.23
N ASN A 140 -7.02 7.65 -11.21
CA ASN A 140 -8.10 8.64 -11.06
C ASN A 140 -7.84 9.87 -11.98
N LYS A 141 -6.58 10.31 -12.09
CA LYS A 141 -6.19 11.52 -12.84
C LYS A 141 -5.49 11.25 -14.17
N GLY A 142 -5.30 10.00 -14.57
CA GLY A 142 -4.67 9.64 -15.84
C GLY A 142 -4.65 8.15 -16.17
N TYR A 143 -3.78 7.74 -17.09
CA TYR A 143 -3.60 6.34 -17.50
C TYR A 143 -2.19 6.05 -18.01
N TRP A 144 -1.74 4.81 -17.82
CA TRP A 144 -0.46 4.32 -18.34
C TRP A 144 -0.63 3.72 -19.74
N LYS A 145 -0.04 4.38 -20.74
CA LYS A 145 -0.02 3.93 -22.14
C LYS A 145 1.31 3.22 -22.43
N ALA A 146 1.25 1.98 -22.91
CA ALA A 146 2.46 1.27 -23.37
C ALA A 146 3.06 1.97 -24.60
N THR A 147 4.39 2.00 -24.71
CA THR A 147 5.11 2.61 -25.83
C THR A 147 6.29 1.74 -26.27
N GLY A 148 6.52 1.66 -27.59
CA GLY A 148 7.49 0.75 -28.18
C GLY A 148 7.10 -0.73 -28.05
N ASN A 149 8.05 -1.60 -28.42
CA ASN A 149 7.93 -3.05 -28.28
C ASN A 149 8.57 -3.53 -26.97
N ASP A 150 8.14 -4.70 -26.46
CA ASP A 150 8.78 -5.32 -25.30
C ASP A 150 10.23 -5.70 -25.62
N ARG A 151 11.17 -5.29 -24.76
CA ARG A 151 12.59 -5.59 -24.91
C ARG A 151 12.95 -6.86 -24.11
N PRO A 152 13.66 -7.84 -24.71
CA PRO A 152 14.16 -8.98 -23.95
C PRO A 152 15.20 -8.53 -22.93
N VAL A 153 15.09 -9.06 -21.71
CA VAL A 153 16.12 -8.99 -20.67
C VAL A 153 16.81 -10.35 -20.67
N HIS A 154 18.11 -10.35 -20.97
CA HIS A 154 18.92 -11.55 -21.00
C HIS A 154 19.61 -11.80 -19.65
N HIS A 155 19.92 -13.07 -19.39
CA HIS A 155 20.85 -13.54 -18.38
C HIS A 155 21.71 -14.60 -19.08
N ASP A 156 23.02 -14.41 -19.09
CA ASP A 156 23.91 -15.06 -20.06
C ASP A 156 23.32 -14.96 -21.50
N SER A 157 23.34 -16.07 -22.25
CA SER A 157 22.75 -16.17 -23.59
C SER A 157 21.26 -16.54 -23.62
N ARG A 158 20.50 -16.30 -22.54
CA ARG A 158 19.07 -16.70 -22.44
C ARG A 158 18.17 -15.54 -22.04
N THR A 159 16.97 -15.46 -22.62
CA THR A 159 15.95 -14.47 -22.23
C THR A 159 15.37 -14.83 -20.86
N ALA A 160 15.75 -14.11 -19.82
CA ALA A 160 15.24 -14.29 -18.46
C ALA A 160 13.89 -13.59 -18.23
N GLY A 161 13.64 -12.50 -18.96
CA GLY A 161 12.45 -11.69 -18.79
C GLY A 161 12.19 -10.73 -19.95
N LEU A 162 11.14 -9.92 -19.80
CA LEU A 162 10.73 -8.92 -20.77
C LEU A 162 10.45 -7.59 -20.06
N LYS A 163 10.99 -6.50 -20.61
CA LYS A 163 10.84 -5.12 -20.15
C LYS A 163 9.90 -4.37 -21.10
N LYS A 164 8.75 -3.93 -20.58
CA LYS A 164 7.75 -3.14 -21.29
C LYS A 164 7.82 -1.69 -20.81
N THR A 165 7.93 -0.73 -21.72
CA THR A 165 7.91 0.70 -21.37
C THR A 165 6.48 1.24 -21.42
N LEU A 166 6.11 2.05 -20.44
CA LEU A 166 4.85 2.79 -20.38
C LEU A 166 5.12 4.26 -20.07
N VAL A 167 4.26 5.14 -20.56
CA VAL A 167 4.25 6.57 -20.27
C VAL A 167 2.89 6.93 -19.67
N PHE A 168 2.89 7.75 -18.62
CA PHE A 168 1.65 8.26 -18.04
C PHE A 168 1.10 9.43 -18.85
N HIS A 169 -0.20 9.39 -19.11
CA HIS A 169 -0.97 10.48 -19.68
C HIS A 169 -1.97 11.00 -18.64
N SER A 170 -1.95 12.30 -18.35
CA SER A 170 -2.90 12.95 -17.42
C SER A 170 -4.19 13.35 -18.15
N GLY A 171 -5.33 13.13 -17.51
CA GLY A 171 -6.66 13.29 -18.11
C GLY A 171 -7.27 11.96 -18.59
N ARG A 172 -8.47 12.03 -19.18
CA ARG A 172 -9.21 10.85 -19.63
C ARG A 172 -8.65 10.32 -20.95
N ALA A 173 -8.56 9.00 -21.10
CA ALA A 173 -8.23 8.38 -22.39
C ALA A 173 -9.38 8.57 -23.41
N PRO A 174 -9.09 8.74 -24.70
CA PRO A 174 -7.77 8.69 -25.36
C PRO A 174 -6.97 10.01 -25.32
N ASP A 175 -7.60 11.12 -24.93
CA ASP A 175 -7.13 12.50 -25.15
C ASP A 175 -6.23 13.05 -24.03
N GLY A 176 -5.66 12.18 -23.19
CA GLY A 176 -4.82 12.58 -22.07
C GLY A 176 -3.49 13.20 -22.52
N LEU A 177 -3.09 14.29 -21.88
CA LEU A 177 -1.81 14.96 -22.11
C LEU A 177 -0.66 14.05 -21.68
N ARG A 178 0.32 13.83 -22.56
CA ARG A 178 1.53 13.05 -22.25
C ARG A 178 2.33 13.77 -21.16
N THR A 179 2.77 13.02 -20.15
CA THR A 179 3.68 13.51 -19.10
C THR A 179 5.09 12.93 -19.26
N ASN A 180 6.04 13.39 -18.43
CA ASN A 180 7.40 12.84 -18.36
C ASN A 180 7.48 11.52 -17.57
N TRP A 181 6.43 11.13 -16.85
CA TRP A 181 6.44 9.94 -16.01
C TRP A 181 6.51 8.66 -16.86
N VAL A 182 7.60 7.91 -16.68
CA VAL A 182 7.90 6.65 -17.35
C VAL A 182 7.84 5.49 -16.36
N MET A 183 7.31 4.35 -16.80
CA MET A 183 7.37 3.09 -16.08
C MET A 183 8.01 2.01 -16.94
N HIS A 184 8.93 1.24 -16.35
CA HIS A 184 9.44 0.00 -16.91
C HIS A 184 8.82 -1.17 -16.15
N GLU A 185 7.92 -1.91 -16.82
CA GLU A 185 7.26 -3.11 -16.30
C GLU A 185 8.07 -4.36 -16.70
N TYR A 186 8.64 -5.04 -15.70
CA TYR A 186 9.46 -6.24 -15.86
C TYR A 186 8.66 -7.49 -15.47
N ARG A 187 8.70 -8.50 -16.35
CA ARG A 187 8.15 -9.85 -16.09
C ARG A 187 9.18 -10.92 -16.40
N LEU A 188 9.10 -12.06 -15.71
CA LEU A 188 9.80 -13.29 -16.11
C LEU A 188 9.22 -13.81 -17.44
N VAL A 189 10.00 -14.61 -18.16
CA VAL A 189 9.45 -15.53 -19.18
C VAL A 189 8.85 -16.78 -18.51
N ASP A 190 7.96 -17.46 -19.21
CA ASP A 190 7.20 -18.59 -18.64
C ASP A 190 8.13 -19.75 -18.23
N GLU A 191 9.21 -20.00 -18.99
CA GLU A 191 10.25 -21.00 -18.65
C GLU A 191 10.91 -20.72 -17.28
N GLU A 192 11.06 -19.44 -16.90
CA GLU A 192 11.63 -19.03 -15.61
C GLU A 192 10.57 -18.98 -14.50
N LEU A 193 9.29 -18.81 -14.84
CA LEU A 193 8.15 -18.91 -13.92
C LEU A 193 7.95 -20.37 -13.46
N GLU A 194 7.98 -21.33 -14.40
CA GLU A 194 7.83 -22.75 -14.10
C GLU A 194 9.01 -23.28 -13.26
N LYS A 195 10.25 -22.89 -13.59
CA LYS A 195 11.43 -23.16 -12.72
C LYS A 195 11.29 -22.57 -11.31
N ALA A 196 10.57 -21.45 -11.18
CA ALA A 196 10.30 -20.83 -9.88
C ALA A 196 9.19 -21.56 -9.09
N ARG A 197 8.44 -22.49 -9.70
CA ARG A 197 7.37 -23.32 -9.11
C ARG A 197 6.30 -22.51 -8.35
N ALA A 198 5.94 -21.34 -8.87
CA ALA A 198 5.12 -20.36 -8.15
C ALA A 198 3.77 -20.09 -8.81
N GLY A 199 2.67 -20.33 -8.07
CA GLY A 199 1.31 -20.00 -8.53
C GLY A 199 1.00 -18.49 -8.59
N ALA A 200 1.85 -17.65 -7.99
CA ALA A 200 1.69 -16.20 -7.92
C ALA A 200 2.48 -15.49 -9.04
N THR A 201 1.76 -14.74 -9.88
CA THR A 201 2.37 -13.91 -10.94
C THR A 201 2.71 -12.53 -10.38
N MET A 202 4.00 -12.24 -10.27
CA MET A 202 4.54 -10.97 -9.77
C MET A 202 5.23 -10.21 -10.91
N GLN A 203 5.27 -8.88 -10.82
CA GLN A 203 6.08 -8.02 -11.68
C GLN A 203 6.92 -7.08 -10.82
N VAL A 204 8.09 -6.67 -11.33
CA VAL A 204 8.78 -5.47 -10.84
C VAL A 204 8.43 -4.31 -11.76
N ARG A 205 8.19 -3.14 -11.19
CA ARG A 205 7.96 -1.90 -11.93
C ARG A 205 8.88 -0.82 -11.39
N ALA A 206 9.80 -0.35 -12.22
CA ALA A 206 10.57 0.88 -11.98
C ALA A 206 9.75 2.06 -12.51
N VAL A 207 9.65 3.15 -11.76
CA VAL A 207 8.93 4.37 -12.16
C VAL A 207 9.84 5.58 -11.95
N ALA A 208 9.92 6.46 -12.95
CA ALA A 208 10.72 7.68 -12.92
C ALA A 208 9.95 8.88 -13.52
N SER A 209 10.46 10.10 -13.30
CA SER A 209 9.89 11.38 -13.76
C SER A 209 10.92 12.29 -14.45
#